data_AF-A0A1Y1YJI1-F1
#
_entry.id   AF-A0A1Y1YJI1-F1
#
_cell.length_a   1.000
_cell.length_b   1.000
_cell.length_c   1.000
_cell.angle_alpha   90.00
_cell.angle_beta   90.00
_cell.angle_gamma   90.00
#
_symmetry.space_group_name_H-M   'P 1'
#
loop_
_entity.id
_entity.type
_entity.pdbx_description
1 polymer ?
#
loop_
_entity_poly.entity_id
_entity_poly.type
_entity_poly.pdbx_seq_one_letter_code
_entity_poly.pdbx_strand_id
1 'polypeptide(L)'
;MGCCCRGDAKWKREVINDHKFDFVDVDEFRDESFMSKFKYMFVFLFTTKSILIYVLDIYTAVMLLAFNSWNPSIQSVVHFKYTRWIFVASIIASYILAFFEFKKARAIIRSRDISFAFTSIIANRFYTLRSYSHYCFFNEIHSHKRFKDDVAFFVFFSLRGWKRFLFAEAPRQVVNGYTLVMLFIQGAYDLNNIYMPKNILANISLFTMGIPFLLCVLSAIRTLVAALLYIPLVCQIRGNLKEYCCHKIDKRIAELLRINSRKRV
;
A
#
# COMPACT_ATOMS: atom_id res chain seq x y z
N MET A 1 -8.52 36.77 -4.95
CA MET A 1 -7.30 35.94 -5.11
C MET A 1 -7.58 34.90 -6.19
N GLY A 2 -6.85 35.02 -7.31
CA GLY A 2 -7.23 34.48 -8.61
C GLY A 2 -7.09 32.96 -8.76
N CYS A 3 -8.07 32.38 -9.45
CA CYS A 3 -8.15 30.97 -9.80
C CYS A 3 -7.16 30.66 -10.95
N CYS A 4 -5.91 30.29 -10.61
CA CYS A 4 -4.84 29.94 -11.55
C CYS A 4 -5.00 28.60 -12.30
N CYS A 5 -6.20 27.99 -12.27
CA CYS A 5 -6.45 26.61 -12.73
C CYS A 5 -7.26 26.49 -14.02
N ARG A 6 -7.66 27.59 -14.68
CA ARG A 6 -8.35 27.54 -15.99
C ARG A 6 -7.32 27.56 -17.14
N GLY A 7 -6.89 26.38 -17.55
CA GLY A 7 -6.16 26.19 -18.80
C GLY A 7 -6.02 24.70 -19.10
N ASP A 8 -6.15 24.31 -20.38
CA ASP A 8 -6.12 22.91 -20.79
C ASP A 8 -4.77 22.24 -20.50
N ALA A 9 -4.82 20.94 -20.21
CA ALA A 9 -3.63 20.13 -20.02
C ALA A 9 -2.78 20.12 -21.29
N LYS A 10 -1.49 20.45 -21.18
CA LYS A 10 -0.53 20.35 -22.31
C LYS A 10 -0.18 18.90 -22.69
N TRP A 11 -0.80 17.92 -22.04
CA TRP A 11 -0.51 16.49 -22.17
C TRP A 11 -1.85 15.74 -22.16
N LYS A 12 -1.94 14.67 -22.95
CA LYS A 12 -3.10 13.77 -22.99
C LYS A 12 -2.59 12.35 -23.14
N ARG A 13 -3.26 11.38 -22.52
CA ARG A 13 -2.90 9.98 -22.74
C ARG A 13 -3.45 9.51 -24.09
N GLU A 14 -2.55 9.03 -24.94
CA GLU A 14 -2.90 8.32 -26.16
C GLU A 14 -2.85 6.82 -25.88
N VAL A 15 -3.85 6.07 -26.36
CA VAL A 15 -3.87 4.61 -26.23
C VAL A 15 -2.96 4.04 -27.31
N ILE A 16 -1.70 3.77 -26.94
CA ILE A 16 -0.71 3.19 -27.84
C ILE A 16 -0.78 1.66 -27.68
N ASN A 17 -1.15 0.95 -28.74
CA ASN A 17 -1.30 -0.51 -28.71
C ASN A 17 0.00 -1.24 -28.38
N ASP A 18 1.16 -0.65 -28.70
CA ASP A 18 2.50 -1.24 -28.49
C ASP A 18 2.89 -1.36 -27.01
N HIS A 19 2.15 -0.74 -26.08
CA HIS A 19 2.45 -0.81 -24.63
C HIS A 19 1.73 -1.97 -23.92
N LYS A 20 1.47 -3.06 -24.66
CA LYS A 20 0.96 -4.32 -24.08
C LYS A 20 2.09 -5.32 -23.89
N PHE A 21 1.96 -6.17 -22.87
CA PHE A 21 2.90 -7.27 -22.64
C PHE A 21 2.98 -8.26 -23.82
N ASP A 22 1.99 -8.26 -24.72
CA ASP A 22 2.00 -9.12 -25.92
C ASP A 22 3.07 -8.69 -26.96
N PHE A 23 3.58 -7.45 -26.89
CA PHE A 23 4.51 -6.87 -27.88
C PHE A 23 5.91 -6.60 -27.32
N VAL A 24 6.15 -6.91 -26.05
CA VAL A 24 7.41 -6.62 -25.36
C VAL A 24 7.99 -7.92 -24.81
N ASP A 25 9.20 -8.25 -25.22
CA ASP A 25 9.97 -9.30 -24.58
C ASP A 25 10.55 -8.76 -23.26
N VAL A 26 10.03 -9.27 -22.15
CA VAL A 26 10.39 -8.83 -20.79
C VAL A 26 11.72 -9.45 -20.35
N ASP A 27 12.13 -10.57 -20.95
CA ASP A 27 13.35 -11.29 -20.56
C ASP A 27 14.62 -10.50 -20.91
N GLU A 28 14.55 -9.59 -21.87
CA GLU A 28 15.64 -8.67 -22.20
C GLU A 28 16.00 -7.68 -21.08
N PHE A 29 15.08 -7.45 -20.16
CA PHE A 29 15.28 -6.52 -19.04
C PHE A 29 15.82 -7.23 -17.79
N ARG A 30 16.16 -8.51 -17.89
CA ARG A 30 16.65 -9.28 -16.76
C ARG A 30 18.03 -8.82 -16.33
N ASP A 31 18.14 -8.38 -15.09
CA ASP A 31 19.40 -8.00 -14.45
C ASP A 31 19.86 -9.12 -13.52
N GLU A 32 21.10 -9.58 -13.64
CA GLU A 32 21.66 -10.67 -12.83
C GLU A 32 22.35 -10.18 -11.54
N SER A 33 22.33 -8.87 -11.27
CA SER A 33 22.98 -8.29 -10.11
C SER A 33 22.44 -8.82 -8.76
N PHE A 34 23.36 -9.00 -7.80
CA PHE A 34 23.01 -9.49 -6.46
C PHE A 34 22.01 -8.57 -5.75
N MET A 35 22.16 -7.26 -5.91
CA MET A 35 21.26 -6.28 -5.29
C MET A 35 19.83 -6.38 -5.85
N SER A 36 19.67 -6.60 -7.16
CA SER A 36 18.35 -6.79 -7.77
C SER A 36 17.68 -8.08 -7.28
N LYS A 37 18.44 -9.17 -7.13
CA LYS A 37 17.95 -10.43 -6.54
C LYS A 37 17.56 -10.26 -5.06
N PHE A 38 18.39 -9.56 -4.29
CA PHE A 38 18.11 -9.27 -2.88
C PHE A 38 16.82 -8.43 -2.72
N LYS A 39 16.64 -7.38 -3.54
CA LYS A 39 15.40 -6.59 -3.53
C LYS A 39 14.19 -7.40 -3.99
N TYR A 40 14.38 -8.34 -4.92
CA TYR A 40 13.30 -9.23 -5.37
C TYR A 40 12.78 -10.14 -4.25
N MET A 41 13.65 -10.63 -3.35
CA MET A 41 13.24 -11.40 -2.17
C MET A 41 12.22 -10.63 -1.31
N PHE A 42 12.37 -9.31 -1.17
CA PHE A 42 11.42 -8.49 -0.40
C PHE A 42 10.01 -8.46 -1.00
N VAL A 43 9.85 -8.68 -2.32
CA VAL A 43 8.53 -8.78 -2.95
C VAL A 43 7.75 -9.95 -2.36
N PHE A 44 8.41 -11.09 -2.14
CA PHE A 44 7.81 -12.26 -1.49
C PHE A 44 7.53 -11.98 -0.02
N LEU A 45 8.50 -11.45 0.73
CA LEU A 45 8.31 -11.12 2.15
C LEU A 45 7.13 -10.17 2.38
N PHE A 46 7.01 -9.10 1.60
CA PHE A 46 5.90 -8.14 1.71
C PHE A 46 4.56 -8.72 1.23
N THR A 47 4.58 -9.68 0.31
CA THR A 47 3.37 -10.38 -0.12
C THR A 47 2.90 -11.35 0.96
N THR A 48 3.78 -12.20 1.48
CA THR A 48 3.48 -13.12 2.59
C THR A 48 3.00 -12.38 3.82
N LYS A 49 3.68 -11.29 4.21
CA LYS A 49 3.22 -10.41 5.30
C LYS A 49 1.80 -9.91 5.06
N SER A 50 1.47 -9.49 3.84
CA SER A 50 0.13 -8.99 3.52
C SER A 50 -0.93 -10.08 3.67
N ILE A 51 -0.64 -11.32 3.28
CA ILE A 51 -1.55 -12.46 3.42
C ILE A 51 -1.73 -12.80 4.91
N LEU A 52 -0.63 -12.85 5.66
CA LEU A 52 -0.66 -13.16 7.09
C LEU A 52 -1.53 -12.19 7.89
N ILE A 53 -1.49 -10.89 7.57
CA ILE A 53 -2.35 -9.89 8.22
C ILE A 53 -3.84 -10.21 8.00
N TYR A 54 -4.24 -10.64 6.81
CA TYR A 54 -5.63 -11.03 6.56
C TYR A 54 -6.03 -12.29 7.33
N VAL A 55 -5.15 -13.29 7.42
CA VAL A 55 -5.39 -14.49 8.22
C VAL A 55 -5.55 -14.13 9.70
N LEU A 56 -4.70 -13.24 10.22
CA LEU A 56 -4.82 -12.73 11.60
C LEU A 56 -6.10 -11.92 11.81
N ASP A 57 -6.57 -11.18 10.81
CA ASP A 57 -7.86 -10.48 10.87
C ASP A 57 -9.03 -11.47 10.98
N ILE A 58 -8.99 -12.61 10.27
CA ILE A 58 -10.02 -13.66 10.40
C ILE A 58 -9.98 -14.28 11.78
N TYR A 59 -8.79 -14.64 12.26
CA TYR A 59 -8.62 -15.18 13.61
C TYR A 59 -9.20 -14.22 14.66
N THR A 60 -8.88 -12.93 14.56
CA THR A 60 -9.41 -11.90 15.46
C THR A 60 -10.93 -11.81 15.35
N ALA A 61 -11.50 -11.80 14.15
CA ALA A 61 -12.95 -11.75 13.96
C ALA A 61 -13.66 -12.95 14.59
N VAL A 62 -13.12 -14.16 14.42
CA VAL A 62 -13.67 -15.40 15.01
C VAL A 62 -13.62 -15.34 16.53
N MET A 63 -12.48 -14.94 17.12
CA MET A 63 -12.35 -14.80 18.57
C MET A 63 -13.33 -13.80 19.18
N LEU A 64 -13.60 -12.71 18.46
CA LEU A 64 -14.54 -11.68 18.89
C LEU A 64 -16.00 -12.09 18.76
N LEU A 65 -16.36 -12.77 17.66
CA LEU A 65 -17.74 -13.13 17.36
C LEU A 65 -18.20 -14.41 18.05
N ALA A 66 -17.37 -15.46 18.02
CA ALA A 66 -17.75 -16.78 18.51
C ALA A 66 -17.45 -16.95 20.01
N PHE A 67 -16.25 -16.55 20.43
CA PHE A 67 -15.76 -16.83 21.78
C PHE A 67 -15.96 -15.68 22.76
N ASN A 68 -16.37 -14.51 22.25
CA ASN A 68 -16.57 -13.32 23.06
C ASN A 68 -15.34 -13.01 23.95
N SER A 69 -14.16 -13.44 23.51
CA SER A 69 -12.95 -13.48 24.32
C SER A 69 -11.99 -12.44 23.79
N TRP A 70 -11.56 -11.55 24.66
CA TRP A 70 -10.41 -10.67 24.45
C TRP A 70 -9.40 -10.96 25.55
N ASN A 71 -8.15 -10.51 25.41
CA ASN A 71 -7.20 -10.48 26.54
C ASN A 71 -7.90 -9.90 27.80
N PRO A 72 -7.99 -10.66 28.90
CA PRO A 72 -8.65 -10.23 30.14
C PRO A 72 -8.12 -8.90 30.69
N SER A 73 -6.83 -8.63 30.54
CA SER A 73 -6.22 -7.35 30.96
C SER A 73 -6.78 -6.13 30.24
N ILE A 74 -7.41 -6.34 29.08
CA ILE A 74 -7.99 -5.28 28.23
C ILE A 74 -9.49 -5.14 28.48
N GLN A 75 -10.17 -6.24 28.82
CA GLN A 75 -11.60 -6.23 29.12
C GLN A 75 -11.95 -5.38 30.34
N SER A 76 -11.03 -5.25 31.31
CA SER A 76 -11.20 -4.41 32.50
C SER A 76 -11.15 -2.90 32.21
N VAL A 77 -10.66 -2.50 31.03
CA VAL A 77 -10.30 -1.10 30.74
C VAL A 77 -11.27 -0.43 29.78
N VAL A 78 -11.90 -1.20 28.90
CA VAL A 78 -12.74 -0.66 27.82
C VAL A 78 -14.10 -1.36 27.80
N HIS A 79 -15.16 -0.61 27.47
CA HIS A 79 -16.49 -1.18 27.23
C HIS A 79 -16.45 -2.16 26.04
N PHE A 80 -16.27 -3.43 26.37
CA PHE A 80 -16.03 -4.51 25.42
C PHE A 80 -17.14 -4.67 24.37
N LYS A 81 -18.39 -4.30 24.71
CA LYS A 81 -19.54 -4.33 23.78
C LYS A 81 -19.31 -3.44 22.56
N TYR A 82 -18.87 -2.19 22.75
CA TYR A 82 -18.69 -1.25 21.63
C TYR A 82 -17.41 -1.54 20.85
N THR A 83 -16.31 -1.82 21.55
CA THR A 83 -15.02 -2.18 20.94
C THR A 83 -15.13 -3.37 19.99
N ARG A 84 -15.86 -4.42 20.38
CA ARG A 84 -16.05 -5.60 19.53
C ARG A 84 -16.65 -5.24 18.17
N TRP A 85 -17.74 -4.48 18.16
CA TRP A 85 -18.43 -4.13 16.93
C TRP A 85 -17.58 -3.21 16.04
N ILE A 86 -16.80 -2.30 16.63
CA ILE A 86 -15.84 -1.47 15.87
C ILE A 86 -14.80 -2.36 15.17
N PHE A 87 -14.22 -3.32 15.87
CA PHE A 87 -13.24 -4.25 15.28
C PHE A 87 -13.86 -5.09 14.17
N VAL A 88 -14.99 -5.72 14.42
CA VAL A 88 -15.68 -6.56 13.43
C VAL A 88 -16.06 -5.74 12.19
N ALA A 89 -16.66 -4.56 12.36
CA ALA A 89 -17.02 -3.68 11.25
C ALA A 89 -15.79 -3.25 10.43
N SER A 90 -14.68 -2.91 11.10
CA SER A 90 -13.43 -2.54 10.42
C SER A 90 -12.82 -3.69 9.62
N ILE A 91 -12.89 -4.92 10.14
CA ILE A 91 -12.41 -6.13 9.45
C ILE A 91 -13.29 -6.40 8.22
N ILE A 92 -14.62 -6.37 8.37
CA ILE A 92 -15.55 -6.55 7.24
C ILE A 92 -15.30 -5.50 6.16
N ALA A 93 -15.14 -4.22 6.54
CA ALA A 93 -14.81 -3.14 5.61
C ALA A 93 -13.48 -3.39 4.88
N SER A 94 -12.45 -3.91 5.57
CA SER A 94 -11.16 -4.30 4.98
C SER A 94 -11.34 -5.32 3.86
N TYR A 95 -12.11 -6.39 4.13
CA TYR A 95 -12.36 -7.47 3.18
C TYR A 95 -13.17 -7.02 1.96
N ILE A 96 -14.21 -6.21 2.18
CA ILE A 96 -15.02 -5.64 1.09
C ILE A 96 -14.17 -4.76 0.18
N LEU A 97 -13.35 -3.87 0.74
CA LEU A 97 -12.46 -3.00 -0.04
C LEU A 97 -11.41 -3.82 -0.79
N ALA A 98 -10.81 -4.81 -0.13
CA ALA A 98 -9.85 -5.73 -0.75
C ALA A 98 -10.48 -6.48 -1.95
N PHE A 99 -11.72 -6.95 -1.81
CA PHE A 99 -12.44 -7.63 -2.88
C PHE A 99 -12.69 -6.71 -4.09
N PHE A 100 -13.08 -5.46 -3.87
CA PHE A 100 -13.24 -4.48 -4.95
C PHE A 100 -11.91 -4.15 -5.64
N GLU A 101 -10.82 -4.00 -4.88
CA GLU A 101 -9.49 -3.80 -5.47
C GLU A 101 -9.05 -5.02 -6.28
N PHE A 102 -9.33 -6.23 -5.81
CA PHE A 102 -9.02 -7.47 -6.52
C PHE A 102 -9.83 -7.60 -7.83
N LYS A 103 -11.13 -7.26 -7.83
CA LYS A 103 -11.94 -7.21 -9.07
C LYS A 103 -11.36 -6.24 -10.09
N LYS A 104 -10.97 -5.03 -9.66
CA LYS A 104 -10.32 -4.04 -10.53
C LYS A 104 -8.97 -4.53 -11.05
N ALA A 105 -8.17 -5.16 -10.20
CA ALA A 105 -6.87 -5.70 -10.59
C ALA A 105 -6.99 -6.83 -11.61
N ARG A 106 -7.98 -7.73 -11.47
CA ARG A 106 -8.26 -8.78 -12.46
C ARG A 106 -8.60 -8.21 -13.83
N ALA A 107 -9.41 -7.15 -13.89
CA ALA A 107 -9.72 -6.47 -15.15
C ALA A 107 -8.46 -5.88 -15.82
N ILE A 108 -7.54 -5.29 -15.02
CA ILE A 108 -6.26 -4.76 -15.49
C ILE A 108 -5.32 -5.87 -15.99
N ILE A 109 -5.24 -7.00 -15.27
CA ILE A 109 -4.41 -8.13 -15.71
C ILE A 109 -4.92 -8.66 -17.04
N ARG A 110 -6.25 -8.74 -17.22
CA ARG A 110 -6.87 -9.16 -18.48
C ARG A 110 -6.62 -8.19 -19.64
N SER A 111 -6.45 -6.89 -19.38
CA SER A 111 -6.17 -5.91 -20.44
C SER A 111 -4.73 -5.96 -20.97
N ARG A 112 -3.81 -6.61 -20.25
CA ARG A 112 -2.37 -6.77 -20.60
C ARG A 112 -1.62 -5.46 -20.89
N ASP A 113 -2.17 -4.32 -20.48
CA ASP A 113 -1.56 -2.99 -20.60
C ASP A 113 -0.51 -2.80 -19.49
N ILE A 114 0.72 -2.51 -19.88
CA ILE A 114 1.87 -2.40 -18.98
C ILE A 114 1.70 -1.24 -18.00
N SER A 115 1.23 -0.08 -18.45
CA SER A 115 1.03 1.11 -17.62
C SER A 115 -0.05 0.89 -16.56
N PHE A 116 -1.15 0.23 -16.92
CA PHE A 116 -2.16 -0.14 -15.93
C PHE A 116 -1.67 -1.23 -14.96
N ALA A 117 -0.90 -2.21 -15.44
CA ALA A 117 -0.31 -3.23 -14.58
C ALA A 117 0.67 -2.63 -13.56
N PHE A 118 1.55 -1.72 -14.00
CA PHE A 118 2.53 -1.03 -13.15
C PHE A 118 1.87 -0.14 -12.09
N THR A 119 0.83 0.62 -12.47
CA THR A 119 0.15 1.52 -11.53
C THR A 119 -0.66 0.79 -10.47
N SER A 120 -1.10 -0.44 -10.74
CA SER A 120 -1.94 -1.23 -9.84
C SER A 120 -1.10 -2.12 -8.92
N ILE A 121 -1.13 -1.88 -7.61
CA ILE A 121 -0.34 -2.64 -6.62
C ILE A 121 -0.56 -4.15 -6.74
N ILE A 122 -1.82 -4.59 -6.86
CA ILE A 122 -2.16 -6.01 -6.96
C ILE A 122 -1.71 -6.60 -8.30
N ALA A 123 -1.88 -5.87 -9.41
CA ALA A 123 -1.46 -6.37 -10.72
C ALA A 123 0.07 -6.42 -10.84
N ASN A 124 0.75 -5.37 -10.39
CA ASN A 124 2.21 -5.32 -10.29
C ASN A 124 2.77 -6.51 -9.49
N ARG A 125 2.21 -6.77 -8.29
CA ARG A 125 2.58 -7.93 -7.48
C ARG A 125 2.31 -9.26 -8.21
N PHE A 126 1.19 -9.39 -8.90
CA PHE A 126 0.87 -10.60 -9.65
C PHE A 126 1.92 -10.93 -10.72
N TYR A 127 2.35 -9.93 -11.51
CA TYR A 127 3.38 -10.14 -12.53
C TYR A 127 4.77 -10.40 -11.93
N THR A 128 5.17 -9.64 -10.91
CA THR A 128 6.50 -9.78 -10.28
C THR A 128 6.65 -11.09 -9.50
N LEU A 129 5.58 -11.62 -8.89
CA LEU A 129 5.61 -12.93 -8.24
C LEU A 129 5.74 -14.08 -9.24
N ARG A 130 5.28 -13.92 -10.48
CA ARG A 130 5.31 -14.96 -11.50
C ARG A 130 6.65 -15.04 -12.22
N SER A 131 7.33 -13.91 -12.41
CA SER A 131 8.56 -13.86 -13.20
C SER A 131 9.49 -12.75 -12.68
N TYR A 132 10.76 -13.12 -12.51
CA TYR A 132 11.82 -12.20 -12.13
C TYR A 132 12.06 -11.12 -13.19
N SER A 133 11.97 -11.48 -14.48
CA SER A 133 12.13 -10.53 -15.58
C SER A 133 11.12 -9.38 -15.50
N HIS A 134 9.86 -9.66 -15.12
CA HIS A 134 8.84 -8.62 -14.89
C HIS A 134 9.20 -7.69 -13.73
N TYR A 135 9.85 -8.21 -12.70
CA TYR A 135 10.36 -7.39 -11.60
C TYR A 135 11.48 -6.46 -12.08
N CYS A 136 12.47 -6.98 -12.81
CA CYS A 136 13.55 -6.16 -13.34
C CYS A 136 13.04 -5.09 -14.30
N PHE A 137 12.12 -5.44 -15.19
CA PHE A 137 11.47 -4.49 -16.10
C PHE A 137 10.75 -3.37 -15.36
N PHE A 138 9.95 -3.68 -14.35
CA PHE A 138 9.29 -2.65 -13.54
C PHE A 138 10.27 -1.84 -12.69
N ASN A 139 11.36 -2.43 -12.22
CA ASN A 139 12.41 -1.72 -11.51
C ASN A 139 13.11 -0.71 -12.44
N GLU A 140 13.32 -1.07 -13.70
CA GLU A 140 13.89 -0.18 -14.73
C GLU A 140 12.97 0.99 -15.08
N ILE A 141 11.65 0.76 -15.14
CA ILE A 141 10.66 1.84 -15.28
C ILE A 141 10.72 2.81 -14.08
N HIS A 142 11.11 2.31 -12.91
CA HIS A 142 11.19 3.10 -11.67
C HIS A 142 12.51 3.86 -11.50
N SER A 143 13.63 3.39 -12.05
CA SER A 143 14.97 3.94 -11.80
C SER A 143 15.18 5.33 -12.43
N HIS A 144 14.66 5.56 -13.63
CA HIS A 144 14.90 6.79 -14.39
C HIS A 144 13.74 7.77 -14.31
N LYS A 145 13.82 8.75 -13.40
CA LYS A 145 12.73 9.70 -13.17
C LYS A 145 13.16 11.09 -12.72
N ARG A 146 12.48 12.11 -13.26
CA ARG A 146 12.64 13.51 -12.85
C ARG A 146 11.93 13.72 -11.51
N PHE A 147 12.51 14.51 -10.62
CA PHE A 147 11.95 14.79 -9.29
C PHE A 147 10.45 15.17 -9.28
N LYS A 148 9.98 15.95 -10.25
CA LYS A 148 8.55 16.30 -10.38
C LYS A 148 7.66 15.09 -10.62
N ASP A 149 8.11 14.14 -11.42
CA ASP A 149 7.37 12.90 -11.67
C ASP A 149 7.39 11.99 -10.43
N ASP A 150 8.49 12.02 -9.64
CA ASP A 150 8.61 11.25 -8.40
C ASP A 150 7.58 11.69 -7.37
N VAL A 151 7.44 13.00 -7.20
CA VAL A 151 6.40 13.58 -6.34
C VAL A 151 5.02 13.16 -6.85
N ALA A 152 4.78 13.21 -8.16
CA ALA A 152 3.51 12.79 -8.73
C ALA A 152 3.19 11.31 -8.48
N PHE A 153 4.14 10.41 -8.70
CA PHE A 153 3.98 9.00 -8.39
C PHE A 153 3.80 8.76 -6.90
N PHE A 154 4.59 9.43 -6.04
CA PHE A 154 4.46 9.32 -4.60
C PHE A 154 3.05 9.71 -4.13
N VAL A 155 2.52 10.84 -4.61
CA VAL A 155 1.16 11.30 -4.30
C VAL A 155 0.13 10.31 -4.83
N PHE A 156 0.25 9.88 -6.09
CA PHE A 156 -0.67 8.93 -6.71
C PHE A 156 -0.76 7.61 -5.96
N PHE A 157 0.38 6.98 -5.66
CA PHE A 157 0.43 5.68 -4.97
C PHE A 157 0.03 5.81 -3.50
N SER A 158 0.38 6.90 -2.82
CA SER A 158 0.02 7.11 -1.41
C SER A 158 -1.48 7.39 -1.24
N LEU A 159 -2.07 8.20 -2.12
CA LEU A 159 -3.51 8.46 -2.08
C LEU A 159 -4.32 7.24 -2.56
N ARG A 160 -3.83 6.38 -3.46
CA ARG A 160 -4.61 5.23 -3.93
C ARG A 160 -5.17 4.34 -2.80
N GLY A 161 -4.43 4.18 -1.70
CA GLY A 161 -4.81 3.37 -0.54
C GLY A 161 -5.60 4.09 0.56
N TRP A 162 -5.90 5.39 0.43
CA TRP A 162 -6.45 6.20 1.53
C TRP A 162 -7.78 5.67 2.08
N LYS A 163 -8.66 5.14 1.21
CA LYS A 163 -9.98 4.63 1.61
C LYS A 163 -9.87 3.44 2.55
N ARG A 164 -8.99 2.51 2.21
CA ARG A 164 -8.72 1.34 3.04
C ARG A 164 -8.14 1.75 4.38
N PHE A 165 -7.16 2.65 4.36
CA PHE A 165 -6.57 3.17 5.58
C PHE A 165 -7.62 3.81 6.50
N LEU A 166 -8.44 4.72 5.97
CA LEU A 166 -9.41 5.48 6.77
C LEU A 166 -10.58 4.61 7.29
N PHE A 167 -11.15 3.75 6.46
CA PHE A 167 -12.36 3.00 6.84
C PHE A 167 -12.08 1.65 7.49
N ALA A 168 -10.95 1.01 7.18
CA ALA A 168 -10.66 -0.34 7.67
C ALA A 168 -9.58 -0.37 8.75
N GLU A 169 -8.56 0.48 8.63
CA GLU A 169 -7.42 0.45 9.54
C GLU A 169 -7.60 1.42 10.70
N ALA A 170 -7.90 2.70 10.42
CA ALA A 170 -7.97 3.74 11.44
C ALA A 170 -8.93 3.45 12.61
N PRO A 171 -10.18 2.98 12.42
CA PRO A 171 -11.11 2.78 13.55
C PRO A 171 -10.58 1.76 14.56
N ARG A 172 -9.98 0.69 14.05
CA ARG A 172 -9.36 -0.36 14.86
C ARG A 172 -8.11 0.13 15.60
N GLN A 173 -7.29 0.92 14.93
CA GLN A 173 -6.05 1.42 15.51
C GLN A 173 -6.28 2.53 16.53
N VAL A 174 -7.34 3.34 16.39
CA VAL A 174 -7.77 4.28 17.43
C VAL A 174 -8.10 3.54 18.72
N VAL A 175 -8.82 2.42 18.64
CA VAL A 175 -9.15 1.62 19.83
C VAL A 175 -7.91 0.93 20.42
N ASN A 176 -7.01 0.40 19.58
CA ASN A 176 -5.73 -0.13 20.04
C ASN A 176 -4.91 0.95 20.79
N GLY A 177 -4.78 2.14 20.20
CA GLY A 177 -4.07 3.27 20.80
C GLY A 177 -4.69 3.71 22.12
N TYR A 178 -6.02 3.84 22.17
CA TYR A 178 -6.74 4.16 23.41
C TYR A 178 -6.50 3.12 24.50
N THR A 179 -6.59 1.83 24.15
CA THR A 179 -6.35 0.72 25.08
C THR A 179 -4.93 0.77 25.65
N LEU A 180 -3.93 1.02 24.79
CA LEU A 180 -2.54 1.14 25.21
C LEU A 180 -2.34 2.31 26.18
N VAL A 181 -2.87 3.49 25.86
CA VAL A 181 -2.78 4.68 26.74
C VAL A 181 -3.39 4.41 28.12
N MET A 182 -4.56 3.78 28.17
CA MET A 182 -5.22 3.47 29.43
C MET A 182 -4.44 2.43 30.26
N LEU A 183 -3.85 1.41 29.62
CA LEU A 183 -2.98 0.44 30.29
C LEU A 183 -1.69 1.09 30.83
N PHE A 184 -1.14 2.08 30.13
CA PHE A 184 -0.02 2.87 30.62
C PHE A 184 -0.39 3.69 31.86
N ILE A 185 -1.55 4.38 31.84
CA ILE A 185 -2.03 5.19 32.97
C ILE A 185 -2.27 4.32 34.22
N GLN A 186 -2.79 3.11 34.03
CA GLN A 186 -3.05 2.16 35.12
C GLN A 186 -1.78 1.49 35.67
N GLY A 187 -0.59 1.82 35.15
CA GLY A 187 0.68 1.24 35.60
C GLY A 187 0.81 -0.26 35.28
N ALA A 188 0.08 -0.75 34.28
CA ALA A 188 0.13 -2.17 33.88
C ALA A 188 1.47 -2.56 33.23
N TYR A 189 2.28 -1.57 32.83
CA TYR A 189 3.57 -1.72 32.18
C TYR A 189 4.69 -1.12 33.01
N ASP A 190 5.68 -1.93 33.38
CA ASP A 190 6.95 -1.45 33.94
C ASP A 190 7.92 -1.17 32.78
N LEU A 191 8.06 0.10 32.40
CA LEU A 191 8.94 0.54 31.31
C LEU A 191 10.43 0.31 31.63
N ASN A 192 10.80 0.16 32.90
CA ASN A 192 12.18 -0.04 33.32
C ASN A 192 12.58 -1.53 33.36
N ASN A 193 11.61 -2.44 33.38
CA ASN A 193 11.83 -3.89 33.38
C ASN A 193 11.07 -4.59 32.23
N ILE A 194 11.33 -4.17 30.98
CA ILE A 194 10.80 -4.83 29.77
C ILE A 194 11.15 -6.33 29.74
N TYR A 195 12.25 -6.71 30.40
CA TYR A 195 12.80 -8.08 30.41
C TYR A 195 12.39 -8.93 31.62
N MET A 196 11.80 -8.37 32.68
CA MET A 196 11.35 -9.11 33.87
C MET A 196 9.84 -8.95 34.05
N PRO A 197 9.02 -9.82 33.43
CA PRO A 197 7.59 -9.59 33.30
C PRO A 197 6.85 -9.92 34.60
N LYS A 198 6.11 -8.94 35.14
CA LYS A 198 5.03 -9.23 36.11
C LYS A 198 3.83 -9.91 35.45
N ASN A 199 3.60 -9.70 34.14
CA ASN A 199 2.49 -10.29 33.36
C ASN A 199 2.86 -10.49 31.88
N ILE A 200 3.15 -11.72 31.46
CA ILE A 200 3.51 -12.07 30.07
C ILE A 200 2.42 -11.64 29.06
N LEU A 201 1.15 -11.81 29.42
CA LEU A 201 0.00 -11.44 28.57
C LEU A 201 -0.06 -9.94 28.28
N ALA A 202 0.28 -9.09 29.25
CA ALA A 202 0.26 -7.64 29.06
C ALA A 202 1.30 -7.21 28.02
N ASN A 203 2.51 -7.75 28.10
CA ASN A 203 3.60 -7.44 27.16
C ASN A 203 3.29 -7.94 25.75
N ILE A 204 2.69 -9.13 25.60
CA ILE A 204 2.23 -9.61 24.28
C ILE A 204 1.20 -8.66 23.69
N SER A 205 0.29 -8.12 24.51
CA SER A 205 -0.67 -7.10 24.06
C SER A 205 -0.02 -5.78 23.67
N LEU A 206 1.04 -5.37 24.36
CA LEU A 206 1.81 -4.17 23.99
C LEU A 206 2.38 -4.31 22.57
N PHE A 207 2.99 -5.43 22.23
CA PHE A 207 3.54 -5.65 20.88
C PHE A 207 2.44 -5.85 19.83
N THR A 208 1.43 -6.67 20.12
CA THR A 208 0.37 -7.01 19.15
C THR A 208 -0.56 -5.83 18.83
N MET A 209 -0.72 -4.87 19.74
CA MET A 209 -1.49 -3.63 19.51
C MET A 209 -0.61 -2.45 19.14
N GLY A 210 0.58 -2.34 19.74
CA GLY A 210 1.48 -1.20 19.56
C GLY A 210 2.13 -1.17 18.19
N ILE A 211 2.61 -2.30 17.67
CA ILE A 211 3.24 -2.34 16.34
C ILE A 211 2.24 -1.92 15.25
N PRO A 212 1.01 -2.48 15.16
CA PRO A 212 0.03 -2.02 14.18
C PRO A 212 -0.39 -0.56 14.36
N PHE A 213 -0.50 -0.07 15.60
CA PHE A 213 -0.79 1.33 15.87
C PHE A 213 0.31 2.26 15.34
N LEU A 214 1.58 1.94 15.60
CA LEU A 214 2.72 2.71 15.07
C LEU A 214 2.76 2.71 13.54
N LEU A 215 2.53 1.56 12.90
CA LEU A 215 2.46 1.46 11.44
C LEU A 215 1.29 2.28 10.87
N CYS A 216 0.17 2.35 11.59
CA CYS A 216 -0.96 3.19 11.23
C CYS A 216 -0.61 4.68 11.31
N VAL A 217 0.10 5.12 12.35
CA VAL A 217 0.59 6.52 12.47
C VAL A 217 1.52 6.87 11.30
N LEU A 218 2.48 6.01 10.98
CA LEU A 218 3.38 6.21 9.83
C LEU A 218 2.60 6.30 8.51
N SER A 219 1.58 5.46 8.33
CA SER A 219 0.71 5.47 7.16
C SER A 219 -0.17 6.72 7.10
N ALA A 220 -0.62 7.23 8.25
CA ALA A 220 -1.36 8.48 8.38
C ALA A 220 -0.51 9.65 7.93
N ILE A 221 0.72 9.76 8.45
CA ILE A 221 1.68 10.82 8.09
C ILE A 221 1.97 10.78 6.59
N ARG A 222 2.26 9.60 6.04
CA ARG A 222 2.49 9.44 4.59
C ARG A 222 1.30 9.90 3.76
N THR A 223 0.07 9.56 4.17
CA THR A 223 -1.15 9.96 3.46
C THR A 223 -1.40 11.46 3.57
N LEU A 224 -1.14 12.05 4.75
CA LEU A 224 -1.27 13.48 5.00
C LEU A 224 -0.28 14.28 4.14
N VAL A 225 1.00 13.89 4.13
CA VAL A 225 2.02 14.52 3.28
C VAL A 225 1.63 14.42 1.80
N ALA A 226 1.13 13.26 1.36
CA ALA A 226 0.64 13.11 -0.01
C ALA A 226 -0.57 14.01 -0.33
N ALA A 227 -1.50 14.19 0.61
CA ALA A 227 -2.64 15.08 0.44
C ALA A 227 -2.21 16.55 0.36
N LEU A 228 -1.24 16.98 1.17
CA LEU A 228 -0.68 18.33 1.13
C LEU A 228 0.04 18.59 -0.20
N LEU A 229 0.83 17.63 -0.68
CA LEU A 229 1.54 17.72 -1.97
C LEU A 229 0.60 17.63 -3.18
N TYR A 230 -0.57 17.01 -3.05
CA TYR A 230 -1.55 16.90 -4.13
C TYR A 230 -2.07 18.25 -4.61
N ILE A 231 -2.30 19.20 -3.69
CA ILE A 231 -2.84 20.53 -4.01
C ILE A 231 -1.94 21.30 -5.01
N PRO A 232 -0.65 21.60 -4.72
CA PRO A 232 0.21 22.31 -5.65
C PRO A 232 0.48 21.50 -6.93
N LEU A 233 0.50 20.16 -6.82
CA LEU A 233 0.74 19.28 -7.95
C LEU A 233 -0.38 19.35 -9.00
N VAL A 234 -1.65 19.35 -8.58
CA VAL A 234 -2.80 19.47 -9.49
C VAL A 234 -2.79 20.82 -10.21
N CYS A 235 -2.42 21.90 -9.51
CA CYS A 235 -2.29 23.23 -10.12
C CYS A 235 -1.23 23.27 -11.24
N GLN A 236 -0.15 22.49 -11.11
CA GLN A 236 0.91 22.40 -12.12
C GLN A 236 0.56 21.46 -13.29
N ILE A 237 -0.05 20.30 -13.00
CA ILE A 237 -0.35 19.27 -14.01
C ILE A 237 -1.58 19.65 -14.84
N ARG A 238 -2.59 20.30 -14.23
CA ARG A 238 -3.86 20.71 -14.84
C ARG A 238 -4.61 19.56 -15.54
N GLY A 239 -4.84 18.45 -14.84
CA GLY A 239 -5.56 17.29 -15.36
C GLY A 239 -5.69 16.17 -14.32
N ASN A 240 -6.19 15.00 -14.73
CA ASN A 240 -6.36 13.86 -13.83
C ASN A 240 -5.00 13.23 -13.48
N LEU A 241 -4.67 13.16 -12.19
CA LEU A 241 -3.41 12.59 -11.71
C LEU A 241 -3.17 11.16 -12.21
N LYS A 242 -4.23 10.32 -12.28
CA LYS A 242 -4.10 8.95 -12.78
C LYS A 242 -3.65 8.93 -14.23
N GLU A 243 -4.26 9.77 -15.06
CA GLU A 243 -3.95 9.85 -16.48
C GLU A 243 -2.54 10.39 -16.69
N TYR A 244 -2.13 11.40 -15.91
CA TYR A 244 -0.78 11.94 -15.93
C TYR A 244 0.27 10.86 -15.63
N CYS A 245 0.08 10.12 -14.54
CA CYS A 245 0.99 9.03 -14.17
C CYS A 245 1.06 7.96 -15.27
N CYS A 246 -0.07 7.57 -15.86
CA CYS A 246 -0.08 6.59 -16.95
C CYS A 246 0.65 7.12 -18.19
N HIS A 247 0.37 8.35 -18.61
CA HIS A 247 1.05 8.99 -19.74
C HIS A 247 2.58 9.07 -19.53
N LYS A 248 3.02 9.37 -18.30
CA LYS A 248 4.46 9.39 -17.96
C LYS A 248 5.09 8.01 -17.98
N ILE A 249 4.38 6.98 -17.52
CA ILE A 249 4.86 5.59 -17.59
C ILE A 249 4.94 5.14 -19.06
N ASP A 250 3.89 5.39 -19.84
CA ASP A 250 3.83 5.09 -21.28
C ASP A 250 5.03 5.71 -22.02
N LYS A 251 5.33 6.99 -21.78
CA LYS A 251 6.49 7.65 -22.38
C LYS A 251 7.83 6.99 -22.02
N ARG A 252 7.96 6.49 -20.79
CA ARG A 252 9.18 5.81 -20.33
C ARG A 252 9.32 4.42 -20.92
N ILE A 253 8.22 3.68 -21.01
CA ILE A 253 8.21 2.38 -21.69
C ILE A 253 8.68 2.57 -23.13
N ALA A 254 8.15 3.55 -23.85
CA ALA A 254 8.58 3.86 -25.20
C ALA A 254 10.09 4.21 -25.29
N GLU A 255 10.61 4.98 -24.34
CA GLU A 255 12.04 5.32 -24.28
C GLU A 255 12.92 4.08 -24.01
N LEU A 256 12.54 3.24 -23.06
CA LEU A 256 13.24 1.99 -22.75
C LEU A 256 13.25 1.01 -23.93
N LEU A 257 12.12 0.84 -24.61
CA LEU A 257 12.01 -0.01 -25.80
C LEU A 257 12.87 0.51 -26.97
N ARG A 258 12.96 1.84 -27.14
CA ARG A 258 13.85 2.47 -28.13
C ARG A 258 15.33 2.26 -27.81
N ILE A 259 15.71 2.34 -26.53
CA ILE A 259 17.10 2.10 -26.11
C ILE A 259 17.46 0.63 -26.34
N ASN A 260 16.58 -0.30 -25.97
CA ASN A 260 16.86 -1.72 -26.15
C ASN A 260 16.89 -2.12 -27.63
N SER A 261 15.96 -1.63 -28.46
CA SER A 261 16.02 -1.89 -29.91
C SER A 261 17.32 -1.39 -30.56
N ARG A 262 17.89 -0.27 -30.10
CA ARG A 262 19.21 0.20 -30.56
C ARG A 262 20.37 -0.68 -30.11
N LYS A 263 20.27 -1.36 -28.97
CA LYS A 263 21.31 -2.30 -28.49
C LYS A 263 21.32 -3.62 -29.27
N ARG A 264 20.23 -3.93 -30.01
CA ARG A 264 20.13 -5.14 -30.83
C ARG A 264 20.74 -4.98 -32.23
N VAL A 265 21.07 -3.76 -32.64
CA VAL A 265 21.73 -3.41 -33.92
C VAL A 265 23.23 -3.25 -33.68
#